data_AF-A0A0C5XCJ2-F1
#
_entry.id   AF-A0A0C5XCJ2-F1
#
_cell.length_a   1.000
_cell.length_b   1.000
_cell.length_c   1.000
_cell.angle_alpha   90.00
_cell.angle_beta   90.00
_cell.angle_gamma   90.00
#
_symmetry.space_group_name_H-M   'P 1'
#
loop_
_entity.id
_entity.type
_entity.pdbx_description
1 polymer ?
#
loop_
_entity_poly.entity_id
_entity_poly.type
_entity_poly.pdbx_seq_one_letter_code
_entity_poly.pdbx_strand_id
1 'polypeptide(L)' 'MDRNDSDHAPEKARTPKGPLGDALPGREEEDPRTTGGQDQERVEDRPVVGQVKPEDYPEKDRRDSTP' A
#
# COMPACT_ATOMS: atom_id res chain seq x y z
N MET A 1 -29.00 22.28 -9.29
CA MET A 1 -27.94 21.35 -8.88
C MET A 1 -27.45 20.71 -10.16
N ASP A 2 -26.54 21.40 -10.84
CA ASP A 2 -25.87 20.89 -12.03
C ASP A 2 -24.87 19.83 -11.58
N ARG A 3 -25.09 18.59 -12.04
CA ARG A 3 -24.13 17.50 -11.86
C ARG A 3 -22.91 17.89 -12.68
N ASN A 4 -21.86 18.30 -12.00
CA ASN A 4 -20.55 18.48 -12.59
C ASN A 4 -20.06 17.06 -12.92
N ASP A 5 -20.39 16.59 -14.13
CA ASP A 5 -19.77 15.42 -14.74
C ASP A 5 -18.31 15.78 -14.96
N SER A 6 -17.52 15.65 -13.89
CA SER A 6 -16.08 15.67 -13.95
C SER A 6 -15.67 14.52 -14.84
N ASP A 7 -15.42 14.84 -16.11
CA ASP A 7 -14.81 13.99 -17.12
C ASP A 7 -13.69 13.18 -16.48
N HIS A 8 -13.99 11.92 -16.16
CA HIS A 8 -13.01 10.97 -15.66
C HIS A 8 -12.14 10.62 -16.86
N ALA A 9 -11.10 11.43 -17.08
CA ALA A 9 -10.14 11.22 -18.15
C ALA A 9 -9.67 9.75 -18.10
N PRO A 10 -9.73 9.03 -19.23
CA PRO A 10 -9.50 7.59 -19.26
C PRO A 10 -8.12 7.24 -18.69
N GLU A 11 -8.05 6.08 -18.04
CA GLU A 11 -6.83 5.36 -17.67
C GLU A 11 -5.69 5.69 -18.64
N LYS A 12 -4.68 6.40 -18.15
CA LYS A 12 -3.47 6.68 -18.96
C LYS A 12 -2.58 5.44 -19.09
N ALA A 13 -2.90 4.34 -18.42
CA ALA A 13 -2.29 3.04 -18.66
C ALA A 13 -2.86 2.41 -19.93
N ARG A 14 -2.31 2.77 -21.10
CA ARG A 14 -2.65 2.09 -22.36
C ARG A 14 -1.89 0.77 -22.45
N THR A 15 -2.59 -0.36 -22.42
CA THR A 15 -1.98 -1.66 -22.72
C THR A 15 -1.64 -1.76 -24.21
N PRO A 16 -0.36 -1.92 -24.59
CA PRO A 16 0.02 -2.06 -25.98
C PRO A 16 -0.50 -3.36 -26.58
N LYS A 17 -0.72 -3.35 -27.90
CA LYS A 17 -1.17 -4.52 -28.65
C LYS A 17 -0.04 -5.09 -29.50
N GLY A 18 0.01 -6.43 -29.57
CA GLY A 18 0.91 -7.15 -30.44
C GLY A 18 0.50 -7.09 -31.91
N PRO A 19 1.32 -7.65 -32.81
CA PRO A 19 1.07 -7.63 -34.26
C PRO A 19 -0.20 -8.37 -34.67
N LEU A 20 -0.69 -9.28 -33.83
CA LEU A 20 -1.96 -10.01 -34.04
C LEU A 20 -3.12 -9.37 -33.27
N GLY A 21 -2.91 -8.23 -32.61
CA GLY A 21 -3.91 -7.53 -31.81
C GLY A 21 -4.10 -8.08 -30.40
N ASP A 22 -3.26 -9.02 -29.96
CA ASP A 22 -3.19 -9.54 -28.59
C ASP A 22 -2.73 -8.46 -27.61
N ALA A 23 -3.24 -8.49 -26.37
CA ALA A 23 -2.81 -7.57 -25.32
C ALA A 23 -1.41 -7.96 -24.80
N LEU A 24 -0.52 -6.99 -24.63
CA LEU A 24 0.83 -7.18 -24.09
C LEU A 24 0.97 -6.51 -22.71
N PRO A 25 0.43 -7.14 -21.65
CA PRO A 25 0.53 -6.60 -20.30
C PRO A 25 1.99 -6.61 -19.79
N GLY A 26 2.32 -5.67 -18.93
CA GLY A 26 3.67 -5.40 -18.44
C GLY A 26 4.53 -4.54 -19.37
N ARG A 27 3.96 -4.03 -20.47
CA ARG A 27 4.60 -3.09 -21.40
C ARG A 27 3.85 -1.76 -21.48
N GLU A 28 2.88 -1.54 -20.59
CA GLU A 28 2.18 -0.28 -20.41
C GLU A 28 3.16 0.85 -20.12
N GLU A 29 2.82 2.05 -20.61
CA GLU A 29 3.40 3.27 -20.07
C GLU A 29 2.95 3.42 -18.60
N GLU A 30 3.89 3.75 -17.72
CA GLU A 30 3.58 4.03 -16.32
C GLU A 30 2.54 5.16 -16.26
N ASP A 31 1.44 4.94 -15.53
CA ASP A 31 0.49 6.01 -15.30
C ASP A 31 1.18 7.09 -14.45
N PRO A 32 1.26 8.35 -14.93
CA PRO A 32 1.90 9.42 -14.15
C PRO A 32 1.18 9.69 -12.81
N ARG A 33 -0.05 9.19 -12.63
CA ARG A 33 -0.80 9.25 -11.36
C ARG A 33 -0.31 8.23 -10.34
N THR A 34 0.46 7.22 -10.76
CA THR A 34 1.00 6.15 -9.91
C THR A 34 2.52 6.20 -9.82
N THR A 35 3.14 7.39 -9.97
CA THR A 35 4.58 7.58 -9.79
C THR A 35 5.01 7.12 -8.41
N GLY A 36 5.50 5.88 -8.32
CA GLY A 36 6.11 5.28 -7.14
C GLY A 36 5.19 5.09 -5.93
N GLY A 37 5.54 4.10 -5.10
CA GLY A 37 5.05 4.06 -3.72
C GLY A 37 5.69 5.18 -2.88
N GLN A 38 5.06 5.54 -1.77
CA GLN A 38 5.72 6.39 -0.77
C GLN A 38 7.00 5.70 -0.26
N ASP A 39 8.01 6.49 0.09
CA ASP A 39 9.22 5.96 0.72
C ASP A 39 8.85 5.25 2.03
N GLN A 40 9.56 4.16 2.32
CA GLN A 40 9.39 3.47 3.60
C GLN A 40 9.77 4.41 4.73
N GLU A 41 8.85 4.59 5.69
CA GLU A 41 9.14 5.35 6.91
C GLU A 41 10.26 4.69 7.71
N ARG A 42 11.14 5.50 8.30
CA ARG A 42 12.21 4.99 9.17
C ARG A 42 11.62 4.26 10.37
N VAL A 43 12.32 3.22 10.82
CA VAL A 43 11.87 2.43 11.98
C VAL A 43 11.66 3.29 13.22
N GLU A 44 12.51 4.30 13.42
CA GLU A 44 12.47 5.20 14.58
C GLU A 44 11.30 6.18 14.56
N ASP A 45 10.75 6.50 13.38
CA ASP A 45 9.69 7.49 13.21
C ASP A 45 8.28 6.85 13.32
N ARG A 46 8.19 5.52 13.11
CA ARG A 46 6.93 4.79 13.18
C ARG A 46 6.33 4.81 14.59
N PRO A 47 5.02 5.07 14.74
CA PRO A 47 4.35 4.97 16.04
C PRO A 47 4.42 3.53 16.54
N VAL A 48 5.09 3.33 17.68
CA VAL A 48 5.21 2.00 18.27
C VAL A 48 3.90 1.62 18.96
N VAL A 49 3.06 0.87 18.26
CA VAL A 49 1.83 0.29 18.81
C VAL A 49 2.14 -1.03 19.53
N GLY A 50 1.49 -1.29 20.66
CA GLY A 50 1.57 -2.59 21.33
C GLY A 50 2.84 -2.83 22.15
N GLN A 51 3.51 -1.79 22.65
CA GLN A 51 4.51 -1.97 23.70
C GLN A 51 3.81 -2.38 24.99
N VAL A 52 3.99 -3.65 25.37
CA VAL A 52 3.63 -4.16 26.68
C VAL A 52 4.91 -4.47 27.42
N LYS A 53 5.00 -4.02 28.65
CA LYS A 53 6.04 -4.44 29.57
C LYS A 53 5.66 -5.81 30.13
N PRO A 54 6.64 -6.63 30.56
CA PRO A 54 6.33 -7.86 31.28
C PRO A 54 5.37 -7.61 32.43
N GLU A 55 5.52 -6.50 33.16
CA GLU A 55 4.66 -6.10 34.28
C GLU A 55 3.19 -5.86 33.92
N ASP A 56 2.88 -5.56 32.65
CA ASP A 56 1.52 -5.31 32.17
C ASP A 56 0.71 -6.61 32.03
N TYR A 57 1.36 -7.78 32.06
CA TYR A 57 0.70 -9.08 32.05
C TYR A 57 0.21 -9.51 33.45
N PRO A 58 -0.93 -10.23 33.54
CA PRO A 58 -1.37 -10.84 34.79
C PRO A 58 -0.27 -11.68 35.45
N GLU A 59 -0.21 -11.67 36.79
CA GLU A 59 0.87 -12.32 37.54
C GLU A 59 1.02 -13.82 37.23
N LYS A 60 -0.10 -14.51 37.00
CA LYS A 60 -0.11 -15.91 36.56
C LYS A 60 0.65 -16.12 35.24
N ASP A 61 0.45 -15.22 34.28
CA ASP A 61 1.04 -15.31 32.94
C ASP A 61 2.52 -14.87 32.96
N ARG A 62 2.90 -13.99 33.92
CA ARG A 62 4.29 -13.60 34.20
C ARG A 62 5.13 -14.72 34.82
N ARG A 63 4.53 -15.54 35.69
CA ARG A 63 5.25 -16.64 36.37
C ARG A 63 5.58 -17.79 35.42
N ASP A 64 4.72 -18.01 34.43
CA ASP A 64 4.89 -19.07 33.42
C ASP A 64 5.83 -18.65 32.27
N SER A 65 6.23 -17.38 32.20
CA SER A 65 7.16 -16.81 31.23
C SER A 65 8.58 -16.69 31.79
N THR A 66 9.14 -17.80 32.26
CA THR A 66 10.58 -17.94 32.50
C THR A 66 11.30 -18.41 31.22
N PRO A 67 12.53 -17.94 30.92
CA PRO A 67 13.34 -18.44 29.81
C PRO A 67 13.71 -19.93 29.92
#